data_AF-A0A432RVX2-F1
#
_entry.id   AF-A0A432RVX2-F1
#
_cell.length_a   1.000
_cell.length_b   1.000
_cell.length_c   1.000
_cell.angle_alpha   90.00
_cell.angle_beta   90.00
_cell.angle_gamma   90.00
#
_symmetry.space_group_name_H-M   'P 1'
#
loop_
_entity.id
_entity.type
_entity.pdbx_description
1 polymer ?
#
loop_
_entity_poly.entity_id
_entity_poly.type
_entity_poly.pdbx_seq_one_letter_code
_entity_poly.pdbx_strand_id
1 'polypeptide(L)'
;MEQQLTVWAFYTFSALAVLSAFGVVFFKNIIYAVLSLISTLIMVSGLFFAMGAELIGGLQILIYAVAIVVFYVLVISTVPEFKGNSVDPAYMLVSLPIGFILFLELAYVSIYGAWQSNVGLFTNEVVKEVGNIKAVSTLLFTKYLFPFEVASLILLVAMIGAIVIGRKSHVIDEEEAK
;
A
#
# COMPACT_ATOMS: atom_id res chain seq x y z
N MET A 1 -0.38 -18.15 -26.46
CA MET A 1 -0.79 -16.74 -26.66
C MET A 1 -1.05 -16.03 -25.35
N GLU A 2 -1.78 -16.65 -24.40
CA GLU A 2 -2.04 -16.05 -23.07
C GLU A 2 -0.77 -15.64 -22.33
N GLN A 3 0.26 -16.47 -22.35
CA GLN A 3 1.53 -16.17 -21.67
C GLN A 3 2.25 -14.92 -22.23
N GLN A 4 2.10 -14.62 -23.54
CA GLN A 4 2.67 -13.39 -24.10
C GLN A 4 1.85 -12.15 -23.68
N LEU A 5 0.51 -12.27 -23.63
CA LEU A 5 -0.35 -11.19 -23.16
C LEU A 5 -0.03 -10.82 -21.70
N THR A 6 0.22 -11.79 -20.84
CA THR A 6 0.62 -11.55 -19.44
C THR A 6 1.95 -10.81 -19.35
N VAL A 7 2.93 -11.14 -20.19
CA VAL A 7 4.23 -10.47 -20.20
C VAL A 7 4.10 -9.01 -20.66
N TRP A 8 3.34 -8.76 -21.73
CA TRP A 8 3.06 -7.39 -22.19
C TRP A 8 2.28 -6.57 -21.15
N ALA A 9 1.29 -7.18 -20.51
CA ALA A 9 0.56 -6.56 -19.41
C ALA A 9 1.51 -6.22 -18.25
N PHE A 10 2.38 -7.14 -17.85
CA PHE A 10 3.36 -6.92 -16.78
C PHE A 10 4.27 -5.73 -17.07
N TYR A 11 4.87 -5.65 -18.27
CA TYR A 11 5.74 -4.52 -18.63
C TYR A 11 4.98 -3.20 -18.70
N THR A 12 3.75 -3.22 -19.19
CA THR A 12 2.91 -2.00 -19.28
C THR A 12 2.53 -1.50 -17.90
N PHE A 13 2.00 -2.36 -17.02
CA PHE A 13 1.60 -2.00 -15.67
C PHE A 13 2.81 -1.59 -14.82
N SER A 14 3.95 -2.28 -14.92
CA SER A 14 5.15 -1.92 -14.17
C SER A 14 5.73 -0.58 -14.60
N ALA A 15 5.82 -0.32 -15.91
CA ALA A 15 6.27 0.99 -16.42
C ALA A 15 5.35 2.13 -15.96
N LEU A 16 4.03 1.96 -16.07
CA LEU A 16 3.05 2.95 -15.62
C LEU A 16 3.07 3.15 -14.09
N ALA A 17 3.30 2.10 -13.31
CA ALA A 17 3.44 2.18 -11.86
C ALA A 17 4.65 3.04 -11.48
N VAL A 18 5.81 2.79 -12.10
CA VAL A 18 7.04 3.56 -11.85
C VAL A 18 6.89 5.02 -12.27
N LEU A 19 6.31 5.28 -13.45
CA LEU A 19 6.04 6.63 -13.92
C LEU A 19 5.10 7.38 -12.98
N SER A 20 4.05 6.72 -12.48
CA SER A 20 3.12 7.29 -11.52
C SER A 20 3.78 7.53 -10.15
N ALA A 21 4.71 6.67 -9.73
CA ALA A 21 5.44 6.84 -8.48
C ALA A 21 6.32 8.10 -8.50
N PHE A 22 6.94 8.41 -9.65
CA PHE A 22 7.67 9.67 -9.81
C PHE A 22 6.76 10.89 -9.64
N GLY A 23 5.52 10.84 -10.16
CA GLY A 23 4.55 11.93 -9.99
C GLY A 23 4.21 12.20 -8.52
N VAL A 24 4.21 11.19 -7.66
CA VAL A 24 3.98 11.36 -6.20
C VAL A 24 5.04 12.27 -5.57
N VAL A 25 6.29 12.17 -6.02
CA VAL A 25 7.42 12.92 -5.45
C VAL A 25 7.58 14.29 -6.10
N PHE A 26 7.36 14.40 -7.42
CA PHE A 26 7.63 15.63 -8.16
C PHE A 26 6.48 16.64 -8.12
N PHE A 27 5.24 16.21 -7.92
CA PHE A 27 4.11 17.14 -7.88
C PHE A 27 4.08 17.92 -6.57
N LYS A 28 4.14 19.25 -6.69
CA LYS A 28 4.04 20.17 -5.54
C LYS A 28 2.62 20.30 -4.99
N ASN A 29 1.61 20.09 -5.85
CA ASN A 29 0.22 20.14 -5.44
C ASN A 29 -0.19 18.77 -4.88
N ILE A 30 -0.72 18.77 -3.67
CA ILE A 30 -1.09 17.57 -2.93
C ILE A 30 -2.13 16.71 -3.66
N ILE A 31 -3.07 17.33 -4.37
CA ILE A 31 -4.12 16.63 -5.10
C ILE A 31 -3.50 15.84 -6.26
N TYR A 32 -2.61 16.46 -7.04
CA TYR A 32 -1.93 15.77 -8.14
C TYR A 32 -0.99 14.66 -7.62
N ALA A 33 -0.28 14.90 -6.52
CA ALA A 33 0.56 13.88 -5.89
C ALA A 33 -0.27 12.66 -5.47
N VAL A 34 -1.44 12.86 -4.88
CA VAL A 34 -2.31 11.74 -4.47
C VAL A 34 -2.97 11.05 -5.65
N LEU A 35 -3.40 11.78 -6.70
CA LEU A 35 -3.89 11.13 -7.93
C LEU A 35 -2.82 10.23 -8.55
N SER A 36 -1.56 10.66 -8.53
CA SER A 36 -0.42 9.86 -8.97
C SER A 36 -0.20 8.63 -8.08
N LEU A 37 -0.43 8.76 -6.77
CA LEU A 37 -0.36 7.64 -5.83
C LEU A 37 -1.46 6.60 -6.12
N ILE A 38 -2.71 7.05 -6.29
CA ILE A 38 -3.84 6.17 -6.64
C ILE A 38 -3.55 5.44 -7.95
N SER A 39 -3.03 6.14 -8.97
CA SER A 39 -2.62 5.53 -10.24
C SER A 39 -1.60 4.42 -10.00
N THR A 40 -0.56 4.66 -9.20
CA THR A 40 0.46 3.66 -8.85
C THR A 40 -0.17 2.42 -8.21
N LEU A 41 -1.06 2.60 -7.23
CA LEU A 41 -1.71 1.49 -6.52
C LEU A 41 -2.60 0.65 -7.44
N ILE A 42 -3.31 1.28 -8.37
CA ILE A 42 -4.12 0.59 -9.39
C ILE A 42 -3.22 -0.22 -10.34
N MET A 43 -2.10 0.35 -10.79
CA MET A 43 -1.14 -0.37 -11.64
C MET A 43 -0.53 -1.57 -10.90
N VAL A 44 -0.22 -1.43 -9.60
CA VAL A 44 0.25 -2.55 -8.75
C VAL A 44 -0.82 -3.63 -8.60
N SER A 45 -2.10 -3.26 -8.46
CA SER A 45 -3.19 -4.25 -8.50
C SER A 45 -3.24 -4.98 -9.85
N GLY A 46 -3.02 -4.27 -10.96
CA GLY A 46 -2.91 -4.86 -12.29
C GLY A 46 -1.79 -5.90 -12.37
N LEU A 47 -0.64 -5.65 -11.73
CA LEU A 47 0.45 -6.63 -11.61
C LEU A 47 0.01 -7.88 -10.82
N PHE A 48 -0.71 -7.72 -9.72
CA PHE A 48 -1.24 -8.87 -8.98
C PHE A 48 -2.22 -9.71 -9.79
N PHE A 49 -3.11 -9.09 -10.57
CA PHE A 49 -4.00 -9.82 -11.47
C PHE A 49 -3.23 -10.52 -12.59
N ALA A 50 -2.21 -9.88 -13.17
CA ALA A 50 -1.35 -10.51 -14.18
C ALA A 50 -0.61 -11.75 -13.63
N MET A 51 -0.30 -11.76 -12.32
CA MET A 51 0.34 -12.89 -11.64
C MET A 51 -0.64 -13.96 -11.13
N GLY A 52 -1.96 -13.81 -11.33
CA GLY A 52 -2.97 -14.74 -10.82
C GLY A 52 -3.25 -14.61 -9.31
N ALA A 53 -2.85 -13.50 -8.69
CA ALA A 53 -3.07 -13.20 -7.28
C ALA A 53 -4.34 -12.36 -7.08
N GLU A 54 -5.49 -12.93 -7.44
CA GLU A 54 -6.79 -12.24 -7.49
C GLU A 54 -7.22 -11.65 -6.13
N LEU A 55 -7.07 -12.39 -5.03
CA LEU A 55 -7.46 -11.91 -3.71
C LEU A 55 -6.63 -10.68 -3.32
N ILE A 56 -5.31 -10.75 -3.49
CA ILE A 56 -4.41 -9.66 -3.10
C ILE A 56 -4.60 -8.45 -4.03
N GLY A 57 -4.81 -8.67 -5.33
CA GLY A 57 -5.19 -7.61 -6.27
C GLY A 57 -6.49 -6.90 -5.86
N GLY A 58 -7.54 -7.64 -5.55
CA GLY A 58 -8.79 -7.08 -5.06
C GLY A 58 -8.62 -6.28 -3.76
N LEU A 59 -7.87 -6.83 -2.79
CA LEU A 59 -7.57 -6.13 -1.53
C LEU A 59 -6.73 -4.86 -1.75
N GLN A 60 -5.83 -4.85 -2.74
CA GLN A 60 -5.04 -3.67 -3.11
C GLN A 60 -5.94 -2.50 -3.54
N ILE A 61 -6.98 -2.79 -4.33
CA ILE A 61 -7.94 -1.77 -4.74
C ILE A 61 -8.81 -1.33 -3.55
N LEU A 62 -9.43 -2.28 -2.86
CA LEU A 62 -10.42 -1.98 -1.83
C LEU A 62 -9.81 -1.26 -0.61
N ILE A 63 -8.66 -1.75 -0.14
CA ILE A 63 -8.05 -1.24 1.10
C ILE A 63 -7.12 -0.07 0.78
N TYR A 64 -6.17 -0.24 -0.14
CA TYR A 64 -5.14 0.79 -0.36
C TYR A 64 -5.65 1.92 -1.25
N ALA A 65 -6.15 1.62 -2.45
CA ALA A 65 -6.55 2.66 -3.39
C ALA A 65 -7.82 3.41 -2.95
N VAL A 66 -8.81 2.69 -2.40
CA VAL A 66 -10.08 3.28 -1.97
C VAL A 66 -10.04 3.67 -0.49
N ALA A 67 -10.01 2.74 0.45
CA ALA A 67 -10.22 3.07 1.86
C ALA A 67 -9.14 3.99 2.45
N ILE A 68 -7.86 3.59 2.37
CA ILE A 68 -6.75 4.29 3.00
C ILE A 68 -6.48 5.63 2.30
N VAL A 69 -6.30 5.61 0.97
CA VAL A 69 -5.92 6.82 0.25
C VAL A 69 -7.05 7.85 0.21
N VAL A 70 -8.31 7.45 0.01
CA VAL A 70 -9.42 8.42 0.06
C VAL A 70 -9.57 9.01 1.46
N PHE A 71 -9.45 8.20 2.52
CA PHE A 71 -9.41 8.72 3.89
C PHE A 71 -8.27 9.73 4.08
N TYR A 72 -7.08 9.43 3.56
CA TYR A 72 -5.94 10.34 3.61
C TYR A 72 -6.21 11.64 2.86
N VAL A 73 -6.81 11.59 1.66
CA VAL A 73 -7.21 12.78 0.89
C VAL A 73 -8.17 13.66 1.70
N LEU A 74 -9.16 13.07 2.37
CA LEU A 74 -10.10 13.83 3.20
C LEU A 74 -9.39 14.54 4.35
N VAL A 75 -8.46 13.86 5.02
CA VAL A 75 -7.69 14.43 6.14
C VAL A 75 -6.79 15.56 5.65
N ILE A 76 -5.93 15.32 4.66
CA ILE A 76 -4.97 16.32 4.20
C ILE A 76 -5.61 17.52 3.51
N SER A 77 -6.79 17.35 2.90
CA SER A 77 -7.54 18.46 2.29
C SER A 77 -8.25 19.33 3.33
N THR A 78 -8.50 18.79 4.53
CA THR A 78 -9.12 19.51 5.64
C THR A 78 -8.09 20.27 6.48
N VAL A 79 -6.88 19.75 6.60
CA VAL A 79 -5.79 20.39 7.36
C VAL A 79 -5.22 21.56 6.55
N PRO A 80 -5.12 22.78 7.11
CA PRO A 80 -4.53 23.91 6.41
C PRO A 80 -3.08 23.61 6.02
N GLU A 81 -2.67 24.05 4.82
CA GLU A 81 -1.31 23.86 4.32
C GLU A 81 -0.29 24.41 5.32
N PHE A 82 0.42 23.51 5.99
CA PHE A 82 1.63 23.88 6.70
C PHE A 82 2.68 24.25 5.64
N LYS A 83 2.93 25.55 5.47
CA LYS A 83 4.11 26.04 4.75
C LYS A 83 5.34 25.66 5.56
N GLY A 84 5.79 24.42 5.41
CA GLY A 84 7.08 23.97 5.92
C GLY A 84 8.18 24.83 5.31
N ASN A 85 9.19 25.16 6.12
CA ASN A 85 10.41 25.79 5.61
C ASN A 85 10.92 25.02 4.39
N SER A 86 11.43 25.75 3.40
CA SER A 86 12.11 25.21 2.23
C SER A 86 13.02 24.06 2.66
N VAL A 87 12.89 22.89 2.02
CA VAL A 87 13.75 21.74 2.30
C VAL A 87 15.20 22.22 2.21
N ASP A 88 15.93 22.13 3.33
CA ASP A 88 17.31 22.59 3.39
C ASP A 88 18.14 21.80 2.34
N PRO A 89 18.87 22.46 1.43
CA PRO A 89 19.66 21.78 0.40
C PRO A 89 20.60 20.71 0.97
N ALA A 90 21.01 20.84 2.24
CA ALA A 90 21.78 19.83 2.96
C ALA A 90 21.07 18.45 3.02
N TYR A 91 19.74 18.42 3.19
CA TYR A 91 18.99 17.17 3.23
C TYR A 91 18.93 16.49 1.85
N MET A 92 18.86 17.28 0.77
CA MET A 92 18.86 16.75 -0.59
C MET A 92 20.23 16.18 -0.98
N LEU A 93 21.31 16.79 -0.49
CA LEU A 93 22.68 16.32 -0.71
C LEU A 93 22.95 14.97 -0.03
N VAL A 94 22.29 14.69 1.10
CA VAL A 94 22.42 13.42 1.84
C VAL A 94 21.42 12.37 1.36
N SER A 95 20.18 12.73 1.04
CA SER A 95 19.14 11.76 0.66
C SER A 95 19.39 11.13 -0.71
N LEU A 96 19.92 11.89 -1.67
CA LEU A 96 20.18 11.41 -3.03
C LEU A 96 21.22 10.27 -3.09
N PRO A 97 22.42 10.37 -2.49
CA PRO A 97 23.39 9.27 -2.51
C PRO A 97 22.89 8.05 -1.75
N ILE A 98 22.19 8.23 -0.62
CA ILE A 98 21.63 7.12 0.15
C ILE A 98 20.57 6.37 -0.68
N GLY A 99 19.63 7.11 -1.29
CA GLY A 99 18.61 6.51 -2.16
C GLY A 99 19.24 5.78 -3.36
N PHE A 100 20.29 6.35 -3.93
CA PHE A 100 21.00 5.73 -5.04
C PHE A 100 21.75 4.45 -4.64
N ILE A 101 22.41 4.43 -3.48
CA ILE A 101 23.07 3.24 -2.94
C ILE A 101 22.06 2.12 -2.71
N LEU A 102 20.92 2.42 -2.08
CA LEU A 102 19.84 1.45 -1.85
C LEU A 102 19.26 0.92 -3.18
N PHE A 103 19.11 1.80 -4.18
CA PHE A 103 18.67 1.37 -5.51
C PHE A 103 19.68 0.42 -6.18
N LEU A 104 20.98 0.72 -6.09
CA LEU A 104 22.03 -0.15 -6.63
C LEU A 104 22.09 -1.50 -5.90
N GLU A 105 21.90 -1.51 -4.58
CA GLU A 105 21.84 -2.75 -3.80
C GLU A 105 20.66 -3.61 -4.23
N LEU A 106 19.46 -3.02 -4.36
CA LEU A 106 18.28 -3.73 -4.85
C LEU A 106 18.46 -4.22 -6.29
N ALA A 107 19.09 -3.43 -7.16
CA ALA A 107 19.39 -3.84 -8.53
C ALA A 107 20.40 -4.99 -8.57
N TYR A 108 21.44 -4.93 -7.75
CA TYR A 108 22.46 -5.98 -7.64
C TYR A 108 21.83 -7.29 -7.16
N VAL A 109 21.04 -7.26 -6.09
CA VAL A 109 20.31 -8.43 -5.59
C VAL A 109 19.30 -8.94 -6.62
N SER A 110 18.65 -8.05 -7.37
CA SER A 110 17.68 -8.48 -8.39
C SER A 110 18.32 -9.21 -9.57
N ILE A 111 19.54 -8.83 -9.98
CA ILE A 111 20.26 -9.41 -11.12
C ILE A 111 21.07 -10.65 -10.73
N TYR A 112 21.79 -10.58 -9.60
CA TYR A 112 22.77 -11.60 -9.19
C TYR A 112 22.36 -12.39 -7.95
N GLY A 113 21.33 -11.93 -7.21
CA GLY A 113 20.86 -12.62 -6.03
C GLY A 113 20.16 -13.94 -6.39
N ALA A 114 20.45 -14.97 -5.59
CA ALA A 114 19.64 -16.17 -5.59
C ALA A 114 18.30 -15.82 -4.94
N TRP A 115 17.28 -15.55 -5.75
CA TRP A 115 15.91 -15.42 -5.28
C TRP A 115 15.50 -16.74 -4.60
N GLN A 116 15.64 -16.83 -3.28
CA GLN A 116 15.05 -17.90 -2.51
C GLN A 116 13.55 -17.62 -2.41
N SER A 117 12.84 -17.92 -3.48
CA SER A 117 11.39 -18.03 -3.42
C SER A 117 11.09 -19.24 -2.55
N ASN A 118 10.54 -19.01 -1.35
CA ASN A 118 9.96 -20.09 -0.57
C ASN A 118 8.94 -20.79 -1.46
N VAL A 119 9.13 -22.08 -1.72
CA VAL A 119 8.14 -22.88 -2.43
C VAL A 119 6.83 -22.78 -1.66
N GLY A 120 5.81 -22.19 -2.30
CA GLY A 120 4.48 -22.06 -1.70
C GLY A 120 3.95 -23.43 -1.31
N LEU A 121 3.14 -23.48 -0.24
CA LEU A 121 2.52 -24.74 0.22
C LEU A 121 1.58 -25.37 -0.82
N PHE A 122 1.10 -24.57 -1.76
CA PHE A 122 0.31 -25.02 -2.90
C PHE A 122 1.07 -24.78 -4.20
N THR A 123 1.05 -25.77 -5.08
CA THR A 123 1.54 -25.62 -6.46
C THR A 123 0.56 -24.79 -7.28
N ASN A 124 1.06 -24.14 -8.34
CA ASN A 124 0.23 -23.33 -9.24
C ASN A 124 -0.93 -24.12 -9.87
N GLU A 125 -0.79 -25.43 -10.04
CA GLU A 125 -1.82 -26.32 -10.56
C GLU A 125 -2.99 -26.47 -9.58
N VAL A 126 -2.70 -26.71 -8.30
CA VAL A 126 -3.72 -26.82 -7.25
C VAL A 126 -4.44 -25.50 -7.03
N VAL A 127 -3.73 -24.37 -7.13
CA VAL A 127 -4.35 -23.03 -7.01
C VAL A 127 -5.31 -22.75 -8.16
N LYS A 128 -5.01 -23.23 -9.38
CA LYS A 128 -5.91 -23.08 -10.54
C LYS A 128 -7.18 -23.92 -10.40
N GLU A 129 -7.12 -25.10 -9.78
CA GLU A 129 -8.30 -25.95 -9.57
C GLU A 129 -9.17 -25.49 -8.39
N VAL A 130 -8.54 -25.13 -7.26
CA VAL A 130 -9.24 -24.79 -6.01
C VAL A 130 -9.68 -23.33 -5.99
N GLY A 131 -9.00 -22.47 -6.75
CA GLY A 131 -9.17 -21.02 -6.77
C GLY A 131 -8.29 -20.29 -5.75
N ASN A 132 -7.76 -19.13 -6.16
CA ASN A 132 -6.83 -18.32 -5.36
C ASN A 132 -7.42 -17.94 -3.98
N ILE A 133 -8.67 -17.47 -3.96
CA ILE A 133 -9.36 -17.05 -2.73
C ILE A 133 -9.47 -18.19 -1.72
N LYS A 134 -9.86 -19.39 -2.20
CA LYS A 134 -10.06 -20.56 -1.33
C LYS A 134 -8.74 -21.13 -0.82
N ALA A 135 -7.68 -21.10 -1.65
CA ALA A 135 -6.34 -21.51 -1.21
C ALA A 135 -5.82 -20.60 -0.09
N VAL A 136 -5.94 -19.28 -0.25
CA VAL A 136 -5.48 -18.31 0.76
C VAL A 136 -6.32 -18.39 2.03
N SER A 137 -7.65 -18.46 1.92
CA SER A 137 -8.52 -18.57 3.10
C SER A 137 -8.26 -19.84 3.90
N THR A 138 -8.00 -20.97 3.23
CA THR A 138 -7.63 -22.22 3.90
C THR A 138 -6.36 -22.03 4.72
N LEU A 139 -5.33 -21.34 4.21
CA LEU A 139 -4.11 -21.06 4.97
C LEU A 139 -4.36 -20.14 6.15
N LEU A 140 -5.19 -19.10 5.99
CA LEU A 140 -5.52 -18.16 7.05
C LEU A 140 -6.24 -18.85 8.21
N PHE A 141 -7.17 -19.77 7.93
CA PHE A 141 -7.95 -20.47 8.96
C PHE A 141 -7.30 -21.75 9.49
N THR A 142 -6.16 -22.19 8.94
CA THR A 142 -5.45 -23.39 9.42
C THR A 142 -4.07 -23.04 9.95
N LYS A 143 -3.11 -22.78 9.05
CA LYS A 143 -1.70 -22.53 9.40
C LYS A 143 -1.48 -21.16 10.03
N TYR A 144 -2.18 -20.13 9.55
CA TYR A 144 -2.02 -18.74 10.00
C TYR A 144 -3.19 -18.27 10.88
N LEU A 145 -3.87 -19.21 11.56
CA LEU A 145 -4.99 -18.89 12.44
C LEU A 145 -4.59 -17.92 13.56
N PHE A 146 -3.42 -18.13 14.16
CA PHE A 146 -2.94 -17.27 15.24
C PHE A 146 -2.64 -15.82 14.77
N PRO A 147 -1.86 -15.57 13.71
CA PRO A 147 -1.73 -14.22 13.14
C PRO A 147 -3.06 -13.59 12.71
N PHE A 148 -4.00 -14.38 12.19
CA PHE A 148 -5.34 -13.89 11.82
C PHE A 148 -6.11 -13.38 13.04
N GLU A 149 -6.07 -14.11 14.16
CA GLU A 149 -6.70 -13.68 15.41
C GLU A 149 -6.03 -12.42 15.98
N VAL A 150 -4.70 -12.33 15.91
CA VAL A 150 -3.99 -11.13 16.35
C VAL A 150 -4.38 -9.91 15.49
N ALA A 151 -4.54 -10.10 14.17
CA ALA A 151 -4.99 -9.02 13.29
C ALA A 151 -6.42 -8.54 13.62
N SER A 152 -7.33 -9.45 14.00
CA SER A 152 -8.69 -9.07 14.40
C SER A 152 -8.69 -8.21 15.68
N LEU A 153 -7.84 -8.55 16.65
CA LEU A 153 -7.64 -7.76 17.87
C LEU A 153 -7.01 -6.41 17.59
N ILE A 154 -6.03 -6.33 16.68
CA ILE A 154 -5.43 -5.05 16.26
C ILE A 154 -6.50 -4.13 15.66
N LEU A 155 -7.39 -4.67 14.80
CA LEU A 155 -8.49 -3.89 14.21
C LEU A 155 -9.49 -3.42 15.28
N LEU A 156 -9.80 -4.26 16.26
CA LEU A 156 -10.65 -3.89 17.40
C LEU A 156 -10.05 -2.73 18.20
N VAL A 157 -8.77 -2.84 18.56
CA VAL A 157 -8.05 -1.80 19.32
C VAL A 157 -7.95 -0.51 18.51
N ALA A 158 -7.65 -0.60 17.21
CA ALA A 158 -7.59 0.56 16.32
C ALA A 158 -8.95 1.29 16.23
N MET A 159 -10.06 0.55 16.15
CA MET A 159 -11.41 1.12 16.15
C MET A 159 -11.72 1.83 17.46
N ILE A 160 -11.46 1.19 18.60
CA ILE A 160 -11.66 1.79 19.93
C ILE A 160 -10.80 3.07 20.06
N GLY A 161 -9.53 3.00 19.65
CA GLY A 161 -8.61 4.14 19.67
C GLY A 161 -9.12 5.32 18.82
N ALA A 162 -9.57 5.05 17.59
CA ALA A 162 -10.15 6.07 16.73
C ALA A 162 -11.41 6.73 17.34
N ILE A 163 -12.29 5.95 17.97
CA ILE A 163 -13.51 6.47 18.62
C ILE A 163 -13.16 7.33 19.84
N VAL A 164 -12.24 6.87 20.69
CA VAL A 164 -11.85 7.60 21.91
C VAL A 164 -11.20 8.94 21.55
N ILE A 165 -10.31 8.96 20.55
CA ILE A 165 -9.64 10.19 20.08
C ILE A 165 -10.63 11.12 19.37
N GLY A 166 -11.56 10.58 18.58
CA GLY A 166 -12.54 11.36 17.83
C GLY A 166 -13.68 11.94 18.68
N ARG A 167 -13.83 11.50 19.94
CA ARG A 167 -14.91 11.96 20.82
C ARG A 167 -14.63 13.40 21.29
N LYS A 168 -15.45 14.35 20.85
CA LYS A 168 -15.44 15.73 21.36
C LYS A 168 -15.95 15.75 22.80
N SER A 169 -15.16 16.22 23.76
CA SER A 169 -15.62 16.43 25.14
C SER A 169 -16.54 17.66 25.17
N HIS A 170 -17.85 17.44 25.28
CA HIS A 170 -18.74 18.46 25.80
C HIS A 170 -18.53 18.51 27.32
N VAL A 171 -17.47 19.22 27.74
CA VAL A 171 -17.40 19.71 29.12
C VAL A 171 -18.43 20.82 29.18
N ILE A 172 -19.49 20.56 29.93
CA ILE A 172 -20.52 21.56 30.21
C ILE A 172 -19.87 22.51 31.21
N ASP A 173 -19.51 23.71 30.77
CA ASP A 173 -19.11 24.81 31.64
C ASP A 173 -20.33 25.24 32.45
N GLU A 174 -20.60 24.53 33.54
CA GLU A 174 -21.69 24.81 34.50
C GLU A 174 -21.17 25.46 35.80
N GLU A 175 -20.11 26.27 35.72
CA GLU A 175 -19.49 26.89 36.89
C GLU A 175 -19.30 28.41 36.78
N GLU A 176 -20.24 29.12 36.15
CA GLU A 176 -20.28 30.60 36.18
C GLU A 176 -21.68 31.17 36.50
N ALA A 177 -22.41 30.52 37.41
CA ALA A 177 -23.65 31.09 37.96
C ALA A 177 -23.74 30.87 39.48
N LYS A 178 -22.88 31.55 40.25
CA LYS A 178 -23.13 31.89 41.66
C LYS A 178 -22.54 33.24 42.02
#